data_AF-A0AAU3YF27-F1
#
_entry.id   AF-A0AAU3YF27-F1
#
_cell.length_a   1.000
_cell.length_b   1.000
_cell.length_c   1.000
_cell.angle_alpha   90.00
_cell.angle_beta   90.00
_cell.angle_gamma   90.00
#
_symmetry.space_group_name_H-M   'P 1'
#
loop_
_entity.id
_entity.type
_entity.pdbx_description
1 polymer ?
#
loop_
_entity_poly.entity_id
_entity_poly.type
_entity_poly.pdbx_seq_one_letter_code
_entity_poly.pdbx_strand_id
1 'polypeptide(L)'
;MSNNERIELVRDLVRLAECGHPDNMDADNYSAGADYFDTLAASVLEAFDYGQLVKGDESGAAGEDRSDVMRELAQEAIAPSTHDRWMIFADLAAYEEDDVDAEHAGESMMDRCLYAIVEIGYRAVQNYMEELDESADADDE
;
A
#
# COMPACT_ATOMS: atom_id res chain seq x y z
N MET A 1 -12.46 -5.76 13.20
CA MET A 1 -12.83 -5.37 11.84
C MET A 1 -13.83 -6.37 11.26
N SER A 2 -14.91 -5.89 10.67
CA SER A 2 -15.93 -6.67 9.97
C SER A 2 -15.49 -6.98 8.53
N ASN A 3 -16.05 -8.03 7.92
CA ASN A 3 -15.75 -8.36 6.52
C ASN A 3 -16.07 -7.23 5.52
N ASN A 4 -17.00 -6.33 5.85
CA ASN A 4 -17.32 -5.19 4.99
C ASN A 4 -16.22 -4.13 5.03
N GLU A 5 -15.67 -3.84 6.21
CA GLU A 5 -14.51 -2.94 6.38
C GLU A 5 -13.27 -3.48 5.67
N ARG A 6 -13.11 -4.82 5.60
CA ARG A 6 -12.03 -5.46 4.83
C ARG A 6 -12.17 -5.28 3.32
N ILE A 7 -13.41 -5.35 2.81
CA ILE A 7 -13.71 -5.16 1.39
C ILE A 7 -13.58 -3.67 1.01
N GLU A 8 -13.95 -2.77 1.92
CA GLU A 8 -13.74 -1.33 1.75
C GLU A 8 -12.26 -0.97 1.76
N LEU A 9 -11.44 -1.52 2.67
CA LEU A 9 -9.97 -1.38 2.63
C LEU A 9 -9.37 -1.78 1.27
N VAL A 10 -9.70 -2.98 0.78
CA VAL A 10 -9.18 -3.45 -0.52
C VAL A 10 -9.66 -2.52 -1.62
N ARG A 11 -10.93 -2.12 -1.61
CA ARG A 11 -11.47 -1.18 -2.61
C ARG A 11 -10.85 0.21 -2.52
N ASP A 12 -10.51 0.71 -1.35
CA ASP A 12 -9.98 2.06 -1.17
C ASP A 12 -8.48 2.09 -1.47
N LEU A 13 -7.72 1.05 -1.11
CA LEU A 13 -6.34 0.88 -1.59
C LEU A 13 -6.28 0.75 -3.12
N VAL A 14 -7.20 -0.03 -3.70
CA VAL A 14 -7.36 -0.14 -5.15
C VAL A 14 -7.84 1.19 -5.75
N ARG A 15 -8.74 1.92 -5.10
CA ARG A 15 -9.25 3.21 -5.57
C ARG A 15 -8.19 4.32 -5.52
N LEU A 16 -7.35 4.31 -4.49
CA LEU A 16 -6.18 5.19 -4.36
C LEU A 16 -5.13 4.86 -5.44
N ALA A 17 -5.03 3.59 -5.86
CA ALA A 17 -4.30 3.19 -7.06
C ALA A 17 -5.01 3.59 -8.37
N GLU A 18 -6.33 3.77 -8.34
CA GLU A 18 -7.20 4.06 -9.50
C GLU A 18 -7.46 5.56 -9.78
N CYS A 19 -6.43 6.40 -9.65
CA CYS A 19 -6.37 7.63 -10.47
C CYS A 19 -6.27 7.34 -11.99
N GLY A 20 -6.35 6.07 -12.39
CA GLY A 20 -6.87 5.67 -13.69
C GLY A 20 -7.64 4.36 -13.59
N HIS A 21 -8.95 4.39 -13.33
CA HIS A 21 -9.80 3.25 -13.66
C HIS A 21 -10.01 3.26 -15.19
N PRO A 22 -9.49 2.30 -15.97
CA PRO A 22 -10.08 2.03 -17.27
C PRO A 22 -11.46 1.41 -16.98
N ASP A 23 -12.50 1.90 -17.65
CA ASP A 23 -13.90 1.46 -17.55
C ASP A 23 -14.16 -0.04 -17.86
N ASN A 24 -13.17 -0.92 -17.79
CA ASN A 24 -13.31 -2.35 -17.98
C ASN A 24 -12.46 -3.11 -16.96
N MET A 25 -13.07 -3.63 -15.89
CA MET A 25 -12.55 -4.81 -15.18
C MET A 25 -12.65 -6.02 -16.13
N ASP A 26 -11.75 -6.08 -17.10
CA ASP A 26 -11.49 -7.29 -17.85
C ASP A 26 -10.62 -8.18 -16.97
N ALA A 27 -11.12 -9.35 -16.56
CA ALA A 27 -10.38 -10.28 -15.70
C ALA A 27 -9.07 -10.77 -16.37
N ASP A 28 -8.95 -10.58 -17.69
CA ASP A 28 -7.76 -10.89 -18.48
C ASP A 28 -6.74 -9.73 -18.55
N ASN A 29 -7.02 -8.57 -17.94
CA ASN A 29 -6.20 -7.35 -18.03
C ASN A 29 -5.81 -6.81 -16.64
N TYR A 30 -5.51 -7.74 -15.72
CA TYR A 30 -5.07 -7.46 -14.36
C TYR A 30 -3.59 -7.04 -14.37
N SER A 31 -3.29 -5.80 -13.96
CA SER A 31 -1.95 -5.22 -14.08
C SER A 31 -1.03 -5.66 -12.92
N ALA A 32 0.29 -5.53 -13.12
CA ALA A 32 1.26 -5.90 -12.09
C ALA A 32 1.15 -5.01 -10.84
N GLY A 33 0.80 -3.72 -11.01
CA GLY A 33 0.53 -2.81 -9.90
C GLY A 33 -0.74 -3.19 -9.13
N ALA A 34 -1.79 -3.65 -9.81
CA ALA A 34 -3.00 -4.15 -9.15
C ALA A 34 -2.69 -5.39 -8.28
N ASP A 35 -1.90 -6.34 -8.80
CA ASP A 35 -1.46 -7.54 -8.05
C ASP A 35 -0.63 -7.18 -6.80
N TYR A 36 0.23 -6.18 -6.93
CA TYR A 36 0.97 -5.61 -5.80
C TYR A 36 0.02 -5.04 -4.74
N PHE A 37 -0.97 -4.24 -5.13
CA PHE A 37 -1.91 -3.64 -4.18
C PHE A 37 -2.85 -4.66 -3.53
N ASP A 38 -3.29 -5.70 -4.24
CA ASP A 38 -4.08 -6.78 -3.63
C ASP A 38 -3.26 -7.56 -2.60
N THR A 39 -1.98 -7.81 -2.90
CA THR A 39 -1.05 -8.43 -1.95
C THR A 39 -0.84 -7.53 -0.72
N LEU A 40 -0.59 -6.23 -0.94
CA LEU A 40 -0.42 -5.26 0.13
C LEU A 40 -1.68 -5.14 1.00
N ALA A 41 -2.86 -5.10 0.40
CA ALA A 41 -4.12 -5.05 1.12
C ALA A 41 -4.33 -6.30 1.99
N ALA A 42 -4.01 -7.49 1.48
CA ALA A 42 -4.03 -8.72 2.27
C ALA A 42 -3.06 -8.66 3.46
N SER A 43 -1.83 -8.18 3.26
CA SER A 43 -0.85 -8.01 4.33
C SER A 43 -1.29 -7.00 5.39
N VAL A 44 -1.91 -5.87 5.00
CA VAL A 44 -2.48 -4.89 5.93
C VAL A 44 -3.61 -5.50 6.75
N LEU A 45 -4.49 -6.30 6.14
CA LEU A 45 -5.54 -7.02 6.85
C LEU A 45 -4.98 -7.97 7.92
N GLU A 46 -3.94 -8.72 7.57
CA GLU A 46 -3.26 -9.60 8.52
C GLU A 46 -2.61 -8.80 9.65
N ALA A 47 -1.95 -7.68 9.34
CA ALA A 47 -1.35 -6.80 10.34
C ALA A 47 -2.38 -6.26 11.35
N PHE A 48 -3.60 -5.94 10.92
CA PHE A 48 -4.70 -5.60 11.84
C PHE A 48 -5.13 -6.80 12.69
N ASP A 49 -5.28 -7.99 12.10
CA ASP A 49 -5.71 -9.19 12.81
C ASP A 49 -4.69 -9.64 13.86
N TYR A 50 -3.40 -9.41 13.62
CA TYR A 50 -2.31 -9.67 14.57
C TYR A 50 -2.05 -8.51 15.54
N GLY A 51 -2.72 -7.37 15.36
CA GLY A 51 -2.57 -6.18 16.21
C GLY A 51 -1.24 -5.43 16.01
N GLN A 52 -0.58 -5.62 14.87
CA GLN A 52 0.59 -4.82 14.47
C GLN A 52 0.15 -3.43 14.00
N LEU A 53 -1.00 -3.35 13.33
CA LEU A 53 -1.69 -2.09 13.06
C LEU A 53 -2.91 -1.97 13.97
N VAL A 54 -3.06 -0.82 14.62
CA VAL A 54 -4.18 -0.51 15.50
C VAL A 54 -4.68 0.89 15.16
N LYS A 55 -6.00 1.02 14.98
CA LYS A 55 -6.67 2.28 14.67
C LYS A 55 -6.45 3.27 15.82
N GLY A 56 -6.12 4.53 15.51
CA GLY A 56 -5.87 5.61 16.48
C GLY A 56 -4.57 5.50 17.28
N ASP A 57 -3.84 4.38 17.22
CA ASP A 57 -2.59 4.18 17.95
C ASP A 57 -1.35 4.27 17.04
N GLU A 58 -0.37 5.07 17.44
CA GLU A 58 0.93 5.23 16.74
C GLU A 58 1.83 3.98 16.87
N SER A 59 1.47 3.00 17.71
CA SER A 59 2.23 1.78 17.88
C SER A 59 1.33 0.56 18.00
N GLY A 60 1.78 -0.56 17.40
CA GLY A 60 1.10 -1.85 17.50
C GLY A 60 1.16 -2.45 18.91
N ALA A 61 0.45 -3.55 19.12
CA ALA A 61 0.40 -4.27 20.40
C ALA A 61 1.77 -4.76 20.91
N ALA A 62 2.73 -4.95 20.01
CA ALA A 62 4.11 -5.33 20.32
C ALA A 62 5.05 -4.13 20.57
N GLY A 63 4.56 -2.89 20.44
CA GLY A 63 5.35 -1.66 20.57
C GLY A 63 6.15 -1.28 19.32
N GLU A 64 5.84 -1.90 18.17
CA GLU A 64 6.39 -1.54 16.86
C GLU A 64 5.77 -0.22 16.39
N ASP A 65 6.58 0.65 15.80
CA ASP A 65 6.12 1.93 15.25
C ASP A 65 5.23 1.67 14.02
N ARG A 66 4.08 2.34 13.96
CA ARG A 66 3.12 2.16 12.87
C ARG A 66 3.77 2.43 11.51
N SER A 67 4.62 3.45 11.40
CA SER A 67 5.26 3.82 10.13
C SER A 67 6.25 2.77 9.65
N ASP A 68 6.99 2.14 10.57
CA ASP A 68 7.89 1.04 10.26
C ASP A 68 7.10 -0.17 9.76
N VAL A 69 6.02 -0.55 10.45
CA VAL A 69 5.14 -1.66 10.04
C VAL A 69 4.57 -1.40 8.63
N MET A 70 4.07 -0.20 8.35
CA MET A 70 3.52 0.14 7.03
C MET A 70 4.57 0.01 5.91
N ARG A 71 5.82 0.43 6.17
CA ARG A 71 6.93 0.29 5.20
C ARG A 71 7.32 -1.17 4.99
N GLU A 72 7.37 -1.96 6.06
CA GLU A 72 7.65 -3.39 5.99
C GLU A 72 6.60 -4.12 5.15
N LEU A 73 5.30 -3.87 5.39
CA LEU A 73 4.22 -4.45 4.61
C LEU A 73 4.33 -4.09 3.12
N ALA A 74 4.59 -2.81 2.82
CA ALA A 74 4.80 -2.33 1.45
C ALA A 74 5.99 -3.01 0.76
N GLN A 75 7.06 -3.31 1.50
CA GLN A 75 8.23 -4.01 1.00
C GLN A 75 7.99 -5.52 0.82
N GLU A 76 7.28 -6.16 1.75
CA GLU A 76 6.99 -7.59 1.70
C GLU A 76 6.01 -7.95 0.58
N ALA A 77 5.11 -7.04 0.23
CA ALA A 77 4.19 -7.20 -0.90
C ALA A 77 4.91 -7.22 -2.27
N ILE A 78 6.18 -6.79 -2.34
CA ILE A 78 6.92 -6.75 -3.61
C ILE A 78 7.26 -8.18 -4.07
N ALA A 79 6.84 -8.51 -5.29
CA ALA A 79 7.18 -9.79 -5.92
C ALA A 79 8.70 -10.07 -5.88
N PRO A 80 9.13 -11.32 -5.63
CA PRO A 80 10.56 -11.64 -5.50
C PRO A 80 11.32 -11.60 -6.83
N SER A 81 10.61 -11.80 -7.94
CA SER A 81 11.17 -11.81 -9.30
C SER A 81 11.60 -10.41 -9.73
N THR A 82 12.82 -10.29 -10.25
CA THR A 82 13.32 -9.04 -10.86
C THR A 82 12.43 -8.56 -12.00
N HIS A 83 11.87 -9.47 -12.79
CA HIS A 83 10.97 -9.10 -13.89
C HIS A 83 9.68 -8.47 -13.35
N ASP A 84 9.08 -9.10 -12.35
CA ASP A 84 7.79 -8.66 -11.80
C ASP A 84 7.95 -7.32 -11.07
N ARG A 85 9.07 -7.12 -10.36
CA ARG A 85 9.44 -5.81 -9.78
C ARG A 85 9.46 -4.69 -10.81
N TRP A 86 10.06 -4.95 -11.97
CA TRP A 86 10.10 -3.97 -13.06
C TRP A 86 8.73 -3.72 -13.67
N MET A 87 7.89 -4.76 -13.79
CA MET A 87 6.52 -4.62 -14.27
C MET A 87 5.67 -3.80 -13.30
N ILE A 88 5.78 -4.07 -11.99
CA ILE A 88 5.12 -3.31 -10.93
C ILE A 88 5.58 -1.84 -11.00
N PHE A 89 6.88 -1.59 -11.00
CA PHE A 89 7.40 -0.22 -11.06
C PHE A 89 6.98 0.52 -12.34
N ALA A 90 7.06 -0.11 -13.51
CA ALA A 90 6.68 0.53 -14.76
C ALA A 90 5.18 0.85 -14.81
N ASP A 91 4.36 -0.02 -14.22
CA ASP A 91 2.92 0.20 -14.07
C ASP A 91 2.65 1.34 -13.09
N LEU A 92 3.17 1.25 -11.86
CA LEU A 92 2.98 2.25 -10.80
C LEU A 92 3.58 3.64 -11.13
N ALA A 93 4.75 3.69 -11.79
CA ALA A 93 5.38 4.94 -12.20
C ALA A 93 4.59 5.67 -13.30
N ALA A 94 3.63 5.02 -13.95
CA ALA A 94 2.69 5.72 -14.83
C ALA A 94 1.67 6.56 -14.04
N TYR A 95 1.49 6.29 -12.74
CA TYR A 95 0.48 6.91 -11.88
C TYR A 95 1.02 7.98 -10.93
N GLU A 96 2.34 8.03 -10.67
CA GLU A 96 2.95 9.10 -9.85
C GLU A 96 3.71 10.14 -10.70
N GLU A 97 3.36 11.42 -10.52
CA GLU A 97 4.01 12.58 -11.17
C GLU A 97 5.15 13.16 -10.30
N ASP A 98 5.46 12.57 -9.13
CA ASP A 98 6.32 13.19 -8.12
C ASP A 98 7.73 12.58 -8.03
N ASP A 99 8.71 13.47 -7.83
CA ASP A 99 10.14 13.16 -7.73
C ASP A 99 10.39 12.18 -6.58
N VAL A 100 10.63 10.90 -6.92
CA VAL A 100 11.20 9.92 -6.00
C VAL A 100 12.44 10.56 -5.38
N ASP A 101 12.42 10.77 -4.06
CA ASP A 101 13.50 11.45 -3.34
C ASP A 101 14.82 10.71 -3.56
N ALA A 102 15.61 11.22 -4.51
CA ALA A 102 16.78 10.55 -5.02
C ALA A 102 17.90 10.44 -3.97
N GLU A 103 17.78 11.16 -2.86
CA GLU A 103 18.74 11.14 -1.75
C GLU A 103 18.67 9.86 -0.92
N HIS A 104 17.49 9.23 -0.84
CA HIS A 104 17.25 8.00 -0.07
C HIS A 104 17.28 6.72 -0.93
N ALA A 105 17.25 6.90 -2.26
CA ALA A 105 17.25 5.80 -3.20
C ALA A 105 18.67 5.24 -3.40
N GLY A 106 18.83 3.92 -3.34
CA GLY A 106 20.14 3.28 -3.46
C GLY A 106 20.90 3.60 -4.76
N GLU A 107 22.17 3.19 -4.81
CA GLU A 107 23.08 3.58 -5.91
C GLU A 107 22.64 2.99 -7.27
N SER A 108 21.92 1.86 -7.28
CA SER A 108 21.47 1.21 -8.52
C SER A 108 20.04 1.60 -8.89
N MET A 109 19.73 1.59 -10.20
CA MET A 109 18.38 1.81 -10.70
C MET A 109 17.36 0.81 -10.10
N MET A 110 17.81 -0.40 -9.76
CA MET A 110 16.96 -1.40 -9.10
C MET A 110 16.61 -0.98 -7.68
N ASP A 111 17.54 -0.41 -6.93
CA ASP A 111 17.28 0.08 -5.57
C ASP A 111 16.32 1.26 -5.61
N ARG A 112 16.44 2.14 -6.61
CA ARG A 112 15.51 3.25 -6.82
C ARG A 112 14.11 2.78 -7.17
N CYS A 113 14.02 1.77 -8.04
CA CYS A 113 12.77 1.12 -8.41
C CYS A 113 12.09 0.51 -7.17
N LEU A 114 12.83 -0.27 -6.38
CA LEU A 114 12.29 -0.86 -5.14
C LEU A 114 11.85 0.20 -4.14
N TYR A 115 12.68 1.22 -3.92
CA TYR A 115 12.36 2.34 -3.04
C TYR A 115 11.07 3.03 -3.46
N ALA A 116 10.91 3.33 -4.75
CA ALA A 116 9.69 3.94 -5.27
C ALA A 116 8.45 3.07 -5.04
N ILE A 117 8.52 1.76 -5.32
CA ILE A 117 7.39 0.85 -5.06
C ILE A 117 7.02 0.86 -3.58
N VAL A 118 8.01 0.80 -2.68
CA VAL A 118 7.77 0.84 -1.22
C VAL A 118 7.14 2.16 -0.80
N GLU A 119 7.62 3.30 -1.27
CA GLU A 119 7.05 4.61 -0.92
C GLU A 119 5.60 4.75 -1.41
N ILE A 120 5.30 4.26 -2.62
CA ILE A 120 3.93 4.25 -3.17
C ILE A 120 3.02 3.41 -2.28
N GLY A 121 3.42 2.18 -1.96
CA GLY A 121 2.66 1.31 -1.07
C GLY A 121 2.49 1.90 0.32
N TYR A 122 3.56 2.44 0.90
CA TYR A 122 3.54 3.09 2.21
C TYR A 122 2.55 4.25 2.25
N ARG A 123 2.59 5.15 1.26
CA ARG A 123 1.67 6.31 1.16
C ARG A 123 0.22 5.86 1.01
N ALA A 124 -0.04 4.83 0.21
CA ALA A 124 -1.39 4.29 0.05
C ALA A 124 -1.96 3.77 1.39
N VAL A 125 -1.14 3.03 2.15
CA VAL A 125 -1.54 2.55 3.48
C VAL A 125 -1.67 3.70 4.47
N GLN A 126 -0.75 4.66 4.45
CA GLN A 126 -0.81 5.84 5.31
C GLN A 126 -2.11 6.63 5.10
N ASN A 127 -2.45 6.95 3.84
CA ASN A 127 -3.68 7.68 3.52
C ASN A 127 -4.92 6.92 4.02
N TYR A 128 -4.95 5.60 3.83
CA TYR A 128 -6.05 4.78 4.36
C TYR A 128 -6.12 4.82 5.89
N MET A 129 -4.98 4.76 6.59
CA MET A 129 -4.93 4.85 8.05
C MET A 129 -5.42 6.22 8.54
N GLU A 130 -5.07 7.30 7.84
CA GLU A 130 -5.55 8.66 8.14
C GLU A 130 -7.07 8.76 7.97
N GLU A 131 -7.62 8.25 6.86
CA GLU A 131 -9.08 8.20 6.64
C GLU A 131 -9.81 7.36 7.70
N LEU A 132 -9.20 6.24 8.11
CA LEU A 132 -9.72 5.44 9.21
C LEU A 132 -9.73 6.25 10.50
N ASP A 133 -8.63 6.86 10.88
CA ASP A 133 -8.54 7.61 12.13
C ASP A 133 -9.55 8.77 12.15
N GLU A 134 -9.71 9.52 11.05
CA GLU A 134 -10.74 10.55 10.90
C GLU A 134 -12.17 10.02 11.05
N SER A 135 -12.46 8.82 10.51
CA SER A 135 -13.78 8.19 10.65
C SER A 135 -14.08 7.72 12.08
N ALA A 136 -13.07 7.35 12.89
CA ALA A 136 -13.29 6.99 14.29
C ALA A 136 -13.73 8.19 15.13
N ASP A 137 -13.08 9.34 14.90
CA ASP A 137 -13.36 10.55 15.65
C ASP A 137 -14.76 11.11 15.34
N ALA A 138 -15.29 10.86 14.13
CA ALA A 138 -16.63 11.29 13.72
C ALA A 138 -17.77 10.46 14.33
N ASP A 139 -17.52 9.22 14.77
CA ASP A 139 -18.52 8.34 15.39
C ASP A 139 -18.67 8.57 16.91
N ASP A 140 -17.76 9.31 17.54
CA ASP A 140 -17.73 9.62 18.98
C ASP A 140 -18.34 11.00 19.36
N GLU A 141 -18.87 11.77 18.39
CA GLU A 141 -19.62 13.05 18.59
C GLU A 141 -21.16 12.89 18.52
#